data_AF-A0A7Z9RY74-F1
#
_entry.id   AF-A0A7Z9RY74-F1
#
_cell.length_a   1.000
_cell.length_b   1.000
_cell.length_c   1.000
_cell.angle_alpha   90.00
_cell.angle_beta   90.00
_cell.angle_gamma   90.00
#
_symmetry.space_group_name_H-M   'P 1'
#
loop_
_entity.id
_entity.type
_entity.pdbx_description
1 polymer ?
#
loop_
_entity_poly.entity_id
_entity_poly.type
_entity_poly.pdbx_seq_one_letter_code
_entity_poly.pdbx_strand_id
1 'polypeptide(L)'
;MSLSGRFIGADEIHLKNGHFLRGRILSDDGKQVVLQVPEGKIWIQWSRISSILEMEPQKTLLEECLRRIQGGTPGSAIRFLRSEYRQSPLQDQVLPIYRESLLCEVERLLELGKLERVLDLWKEYRTLPGTSPRDGLVREKIFQGQERLLSLECNIHIALETDRPLQAIAGIRNLLSEFPSEHRKWDTTLAENLLEAGRRAHDLGDLETAAPLLIDSVILIPDQLRRARTAIVHCSTAGHGLTIDQANQLLPREPAVFLAAARFTDSSSDGFRQALQLDKLRTLVGEEIQPTKIRTNLARHASAELAGEPPAILDLTSFIDHHHERLWKQWKLPGRPPAAIGLRFHTNAEQMNEILGPCSYPARLTVEMNYGQLVSETMHVVAWAPFLDQDALPRELFRNALARITHHYRWLPPWLEEGLCAISRGKLALMRDHYLLERAYSLGNLPDITDLLQMEAPVEDELYRATCGSLVDWLISDVPPVLLPDLLKRWSEEGLEQSLSTVTGADTLHELQQ
;
A
#
# COMPACT_ATOMS: atom_id res chain seq x y z
N MET A 1 -6.53 -46.92 20.85
CA MET A 1 -5.20 -46.84 21.49
C MET A 1 -4.63 -45.46 21.19
N SER A 2 -4.56 -44.62 22.22
CA SER A 2 -4.14 -43.22 22.16
C SER A 2 -2.61 -43.11 22.10
N LEU A 3 -2.09 -42.49 21.05
CA LEU A 3 -0.72 -41.96 21.02
C LEU A 3 -0.78 -40.47 21.38
N SER A 4 -1.13 -40.17 22.62
CA SER A 4 -0.96 -38.85 23.21
C SER A 4 0.45 -38.77 23.80
N GLY A 5 1.30 -37.96 23.18
CA GLY A 5 2.65 -37.64 23.66
C GLY A 5 3.75 -38.43 22.96
N ARG A 6 4.11 -38.01 21.73
CA ARG A 6 5.43 -38.32 21.16
C ARG A 6 6.24 -37.04 21.02
N PHE A 7 7.53 -37.24 21.22
CA PHE A 7 8.51 -36.25 21.63
C PHE A 7 8.77 -35.17 20.58
N ILE A 8 9.20 -34.02 21.10
CA ILE A 8 9.64 -32.83 20.39
C ILE A 8 11.09 -33.07 19.92
N GLY A 9 11.26 -33.69 18.75
CA GLY A 9 12.54 -33.94 18.08
C GLY A 9 12.61 -33.23 16.72
N ALA A 10 13.76 -33.23 16.04
CA ALA A 10 13.79 -32.88 14.62
C ALA A 10 13.76 -34.14 13.79
N ASP A 11 13.17 -34.03 12.61
CA ASP A 11 12.81 -35.17 11.80
C ASP A 11 13.16 -34.94 10.33
N GLU A 12 13.51 -36.03 9.65
CA GLU A 12 13.45 -36.10 8.19
C GLU A 12 12.10 -36.68 7.78
N ILE A 13 11.27 -35.84 7.15
CA ILE A 13 9.97 -36.21 6.61
C ILE A 13 10.17 -36.63 5.15
N HIS A 14 9.98 -37.91 4.86
CA HIS A 14 9.92 -38.41 3.50
C HIS A 14 8.50 -38.23 2.98
N LEU A 15 8.38 -37.65 1.79
CA LEU A 15 7.12 -37.46 1.09
C LEU A 15 6.90 -38.60 0.09
N LYS A 16 5.63 -38.91 -0.19
CA LYS A 16 5.26 -39.96 -1.15
C LYS A 16 5.69 -39.67 -2.59
N ASN A 17 5.98 -38.41 -2.91
CA ASN A 17 6.51 -37.99 -4.21
C ASN A 17 8.03 -38.20 -4.34
N GLY A 18 8.70 -38.75 -3.33
CA GLY A 18 10.14 -39.04 -3.34
C GLY A 18 11.03 -37.90 -2.84
N HIS A 19 10.46 -36.73 -2.55
CA HIS A 19 11.18 -35.65 -1.88
C HIS A 19 11.25 -35.88 -0.37
N PHE A 20 12.20 -35.22 0.29
CA PHE A 20 12.31 -35.26 1.73
C PHE A 20 12.59 -33.86 2.27
N LEU A 21 12.06 -33.57 3.46
CA LEU A 21 12.17 -32.29 4.15
C LEU A 21 12.78 -32.54 5.53
N ARG A 22 13.76 -31.73 5.91
CA ARG A 22 14.40 -31.80 7.23
C ARG A 22 14.05 -30.57 8.05
N GLY A 23 13.63 -30.78 9.29
CA GLY A 23 13.25 -29.69 10.17
C GLY A 23 12.79 -30.20 11.54
N ARG A 24 12.36 -29.28 12.41
CA ARG A 24 11.83 -29.63 13.73
C ARG A 24 10.32 -29.74 13.70
N ILE A 25 9.75 -30.89 14.04
CA ILE A 25 8.29 -30.99 14.15
C ILE A 25 7.84 -30.20 15.39
N LEU A 26 7.00 -29.19 15.16
CA LEU A 26 6.41 -28.36 16.21
C LEU A 26 5.09 -28.92 16.71
N SER A 27 4.31 -29.53 15.83
CA SER A 27 3.04 -30.19 16.17
C SER A 27 2.69 -31.28 15.17
N ASP A 28 2.03 -32.32 15.65
CA ASP A 28 1.39 -33.38 14.85
C ASP A 28 -0.01 -33.61 15.44
N ASP A 29 -1.05 -33.27 14.69
CA ASP A 29 -2.45 -33.44 15.10
C ASP A 29 -3.10 -34.70 14.49
N GLY A 30 -2.30 -35.54 13.81
CA GLY A 30 -2.76 -36.75 13.11
C GLY A 30 -3.41 -36.50 11.74
N LYS A 31 -3.70 -35.24 11.37
CA LYS A 31 -4.12 -34.85 10.01
C LYS A 31 -3.00 -34.12 9.28
N GLN A 32 -2.21 -33.35 9.99
CA GLN A 32 -1.14 -32.51 9.50
C GLN A 32 0.01 -32.44 10.50
N VAL A 33 1.19 -32.25 9.95
CA VAL A 33 2.46 -32.08 10.66
C VAL A 33 2.97 -30.68 10.36
N VAL A 34 3.33 -29.93 11.41
CA VAL A 34 3.96 -28.61 11.29
C VAL A 34 5.46 -28.77 11.46
N LEU A 35 6.20 -28.56 10.37
CA LEU A 35 7.65 -28.67 10.32
C LEU A 35 8.28 -27.27 10.36
N GLN A 36 9.11 -27.00 11.36
CA GLN A 36 9.99 -25.84 11.38
C GLN A 36 11.22 -26.10 10.52
N VAL A 37 11.39 -25.30 9.48
CA VAL A 37 12.57 -25.27 8.60
C VAL A 37 13.30 -23.93 8.76
N PRO A 38 14.51 -23.75 8.21
CA PRO A 38 15.23 -22.47 8.34
C PRO A 38 14.46 -21.24 7.82
N GLU A 39 13.56 -21.43 6.86
CA GLU A 39 12.74 -20.38 6.25
C GLU A 39 11.51 -19.99 7.09
N GLY A 40 11.04 -20.87 7.99
CA GLY A 40 9.79 -20.67 8.71
C GLY A 40 9.11 -21.98 9.11
N LYS A 41 7.77 -21.99 9.07
CA LYS A 41 6.96 -23.17 9.37
C LYS A 41 6.27 -23.65 8.10
N ILE A 42 6.27 -24.96 7.88
CA ILE A 42 5.61 -25.62 6.76
C ILE A 42 4.55 -26.57 7.32
N TRP A 43 3.34 -26.49 6.80
CA TRP A 43 2.25 -27.41 7.11
C TRP A 43 2.21 -28.52 6.07
N ILE A 44 2.29 -29.78 6.51
CA ILE A 44 2.33 -30.95 5.63
C ILE A 44 1.20 -31.88 6.04
N GLN A 45 0.28 -32.17 5.12
CA GLN A 45 -0.76 -33.16 5.37
C GLN A 45 -0.17 -34.56 5.54
N TRP A 46 -0.64 -35.31 6.54
CA TRP A 46 -0.22 -36.68 6.80
C TRP A 46 -0.42 -37.60 5.59
N SER A 47 -1.44 -37.32 4.76
CA SER A 47 -1.72 -38.04 3.51
C SER A 47 -0.53 -38.04 2.52
N ARG A 48 0.33 -37.01 2.56
CA ARG A 48 1.49 -36.81 1.68
C ARG A 48 2.79 -37.39 2.24
N ILE A 49 2.80 -37.75 3.52
CA ILE A 49 3.98 -38.26 4.23
C ILE A 49 4.07 -39.79 4.03
N SER A 50 5.27 -40.29 3.71
CA SER A 50 5.56 -41.72 3.63
C SER A 50 6.17 -42.25 4.93
N SER A 51 7.15 -41.53 5.50
CA SER A 51 7.77 -41.87 6.79
C SER A 51 8.41 -40.64 7.44
N ILE A 52 8.53 -40.68 8.77
CA ILE A 52 9.20 -39.66 9.59
C ILE A 52 10.36 -40.36 10.31
N LEU A 53 11.57 -39.84 10.17
CA LEU A 53 12.79 -40.36 10.82
C LEU A 53 13.25 -39.39 11.91
N GLU A 54 13.31 -39.86 13.16
CA GLU A 54 13.78 -39.09 14.32
C GLU A 54 15.30 -38.84 14.25
N MET A 55 15.68 -37.56 14.37
CA MET A 55 17.05 -37.04 14.31
C MET A 55 17.34 -36.11 15.51
N GLU A 56 18.62 -35.87 15.83
CA GLU A 56 19.02 -34.91 16.87
C GLU A 56 18.75 -33.45 16.44
N PRO A 57 17.88 -32.70 17.15
CA PRO A 57 17.30 -31.46 16.62
C PRO A 57 18.24 -30.32 16.25
N GLN A 58 19.26 -30.07 17.07
CA GLN A 58 20.24 -29.03 16.77
C GLN A 58 21.16 -29.40 15.59
N LYS A 59 21.48 -30.68 15.40
CA LYS A 59 22.31 -31.12 14.28
C LYS A 59 21.54 -31.10 12.96
N THR A 60 20.26 -31.49 12.96
CA THR A 60 19.47 -31.58 11.72
C THR A 60 19.27 -30.23 11.05
N LEU A 61 18.97 -29.18 11.83
CA LEU A 61 18.77 -27.84 11.29
C LEU A 61 20.07 -27.21 10.81
N LEU A 62 21.19 -27.41 11.53
CA LEU A 62 22.50 -26.94 11.10
C LEU A 62 23.02 -27.68 9.85
N GLU A 63 22.79 -28.99 9.76
CA GLU A 63 23.07 -29.79 8.55
C GLU A 63 22.21 -29.35 7.36
N GLU A 64 20.93 -29.02 7.59
CA GLU A 64 20.07 -28.47 6.55
C GLU A 64 20.57 -27.10 6.08
N CYS A 65 21.01 -26.22 7.00
CA CYS A 65 21.65 -24.96 6.63
C CYS A 65 22.90 -25.19 5.76
N LEU A 66 23.76 -26.14 6.11
CA LEU A 66 24.93 -26.50 5.29
C LEU A 66 24.53 -27.02 3.91
N ARG A 67 23.48 -27.85 3.83
CA ARG A 67 22.94 -28.32 2.56
C ARG A 67 22.44 -27.15 1.71
N ARG A 68 21.74 -26.15 2.29
CA ARG A 68 21.27 -24.98 1.54
C ARG A 68 22.41 -24.13 0.99
N ILE A 69 23.49 -23.98 1.76
CA ILE A 69 24.72 -23.33 1.29
C ILE A 69 25.28 -24.08 0.08
N GLN A 70 25.43 -25.41 0.18
CA GLN A 70 25.94 -26.25 -0.92
C GLN A 70 24.99 -26.30 -2.12
N GLY A 71 23.68 -26.22 -1.88
CA GLY A 71 22.62 -26.23 -2.89
C GLY A 71 22.36 -24.88 -3.55
N GLY A 72 23.18 -23.85 -3.29
CA GLY A 72 23.07 -22.55 -3.95
C GLY A 72 21.95 -21.63 -3.42
N THR A 73 21.37 -21.95 -2.26
CA THR A 73 20.35 -21.13 -1.59
C THR A 73 20.77 -20.66 -0.19
N PRO A 74 21.98 -20.08 -0.02
CA PRO A 74 22.52 -19.73 1.29
C PRO A 74 21.67 -18.69 2.05
N GLY A 75 20.95 -17.80 1.35
CA GLY A 75 20.06 -16.83 1.97
C GLY A 75 18.94 -17.42 2.84
N SER A 76 18.45 -18.61 2.47
CA SER A 76 17.34 -19.29 3.19
C SER A 76 17.69 -19.67 4.64
N ALA A 77 18.98 -19.84 4.94
CA ALA A 77 19.46 -20.23 6.26
C ALA A 77 19.75 -19.03 7.20
N ILE A 78 19.93 -17.82 6.64
CA ILE A 78 20.41 -16.63 7.39
C ILE A 78 19.46 -16.27 8.54
N ARG A 79 18.14 -16.27 8.31
CA ARG A 79 17.17 -15.88 9.34
C ARG A 79 17.25 -16.77 10.59
N PHE A 80 17.28 -18.09 10.37
CA PHE A 80 17.42 -19.08 11.44
C PHE A 80 18.77 -18.95 12.15
N LEU A 81 19.87 -18.87 11.40
CA LEU A 81 21.21 -18.74 11.99
C LEU A 81 21.38 -17.44 12.78
N ARG A 82 20.76 -16.34 12.33
CA ARG A 82 20.70 -15.06 13.04
C ARG A 82 19.96 -15.19 14.37
N SER A 83 18.83 -15.91 14.42
CA SER A 83 18.10 -16.13 15.67
C SER A 83 18.87 -17.02 16.64
N GLU A 84 19.48 -18.11 16.16
CA GLU A 84 20.27 -19.03 17.00
C GLU A 84 21.50 -18.31 17.57
N TYR A 85 22.22 -17.54 16.74
CA TYR A 85 23.38 -16.78 17.19
C TYR A 85 23.04 -15.73 18.26
N ARG A 86 21.88 -15.07 18.16
CA ARG A 86 21.42 -14.12 19.19
C ARG A 86 21.08 -14.80 20.52
N GLN A 87 20.55 -16.02 20.47
CA GLN A 87 20.17 -16.78 21.66
C GLN A 87 21.36 -17.45 22.35
N SER A 88 22.36 -17.88 21.59
CA SER A 88 23.53 -18.60 22.11
C SER A 88 24.81 -18.26 21.33
N PRO A 89 25.38 -17.04 21.51
CA PRO A 89 26.56 -16.59 20.76
C PRO A 89 27.84 -17.37 21.07
N LEU A 90 27.87 -18.15 22.16
CA LEU A 90 29.00 -19.00 22.57
C LEU A 90 28.97 -20.41 21.95
N GLN A 91 27.98 -20.72 21.10
CA GLN A 91 27.86 -22.03 20.47
C GLN A 91 28.79 -22.09 19.23
N ASP A 92 29.97 -22.68 19.41
CA ASP A 92 31.08 -22.72 18.43
C ASP A 92 30.70 -23.23 17.03
N GLN A 93 29.59 -23.97 16.90
CA GLN A 93 29.15 -24.59 15.64
C GLN A 93 28.27 -23.67 14.76
N VAL A 94 27.57 -22.69 15.35
CA VAL A 94 26.61 -21.84 14.62
C VAL A 94 27.35 -20.73 13.85
N LEU A 95 28.33 -20.11 14.50
CA LEU A 95 29.06 -18.96 13.96
C LEU A 95 29.75 -19.26 12.60
N PRO A 96 30.48 -20.39 12.42
CA PRO A 96 31.10 -20.70 11.13
C PRO A 96 30.07 -20.85 10.00
N ILE A 97 28.96 -21.55 10.27
CA ILE A 97 27.88 -21.76 9.30
C ILE A 97 27.22 -20.43 8.97
N TYR A 98 27.01 -19.58 9.97
CA TYR A 98 26.39 -18.28 9.77
C TYR A 98 27.24 -17.34 8.91
N ARG A 99 28.54 -17.26 9.20
CA ARG A 99 29.50 -16.49 8.40
C ARG A 99 29.56 -16.99 6.96
N GLU A 100 29.61 -18.30 6.78
CA GLU A 100 29.65 -18.94 5.46
C GLU A 100 28.37 -18.63 4.66
N SER A 101 27.21 -18.74 5.30
CA SER A 101 25.91 -18.42 4.69
C SER A 101 25.83 -16.96 4.25
N LEU A 102 26.30 -16.02 5.09
CA LEU A 102 26.35 -14.60 4.75
C LEU A 102 27.28 -14.32 3.58
N LEU A 103 28.50 -14.89 3.58
CA LEU A 103 29.44 -14.70 2.48
C LEU A 103 28.93 -15.26 1.16
N CYS A 104 28.43 -16.50 1.14
CA CYS A 104 27.90 -17.11 -0.06
C CYS A 104 26.68 -16.36 -0.60
N GLU A 105 25.81 -15.84 0.28
CA GLU A 105 24.69 -15.01 -0.14
C GLU A 105 25.14 -13.65 -0.68
N VAL A 106 26.16 -13.02 -0.06
CA VAL A 106 26.77 -11.78 -0.57
C VAL A 106 27.37 -12.00 -1.96
N GLU A 107 28.12 -13.08 -2.17
CA GLU A 107 28.70 -13.42 -3.47
C GLU A 107 27.60 -13.62 -4.53
N ARG A 108 26.55 -14.38 -4.19
CA ARG A 108 25.38 -14.58 -5.06
C ARG A 108 24.67 -13.26 -5.40
N LEU A 109 24.47 -12.39 -4.42
CA LEU A 109 23.80 -11.10 -4.65
C LEU A 109 24.65 -10.12 -5.46
N LEU A 110 25.98 -10.19 -5.33
CA LEU A 110 26.93 -9.46 -6.17
C LEU A 110 26.82 -9.90 -7.63
N GLU A 111 26.69 -11.20 -7.89
CA GLU A 111 26.47 -11.73 -9.25
C GLU A 111 25.12 -11.29 -9.83
N LEU A 112 24.09 -11.17 -8.98
CA LEU A 112 22.76 -10.68 -9.36
C LEU A 112 22.68 -9.14 -9.43
N GLY A 113 23.76 -8.41 -9.16
CA GLY A 113 23.79 -6.94 -9.17
C GLY A 113 22.97 -6.27 -8.06
N LYS A 114 22.58 -7.00 -7.00
CA LYS A 114 21.75 -6.48 -5.90
C LYS A 114 22.60 -5.78 -4.83
N LEU A 115 23.19 -4.65 -5.21
CA LEU A 115 24.21 -3.93 -4.43
C LEU A 115 23.74 -3.52 -3.02
N GLU A 116 22.52 -3.02 -2.84
CA GLU A 116 22.03 -2.66 -1.51
C GLU A 116 22.01 -3.84 -0.53
N ARG A 117 21.39 -4.96 -0.95
CA ARG A 117 21.31 -6.17 -0.11
C ARG A 117 22.71 -6.72 0.20
N VAL A 118 23.65 -6.58 -0.72
CA VAL A 118 25.07 -6.88 -0.49
C VAL A 118 25.64 -6.01 0.62
N LEU A 119 25.42 -4.70 0.59
CA LEU A 119 25.94 -3.78 1.61
C LEU A 119 25.38 -4.09 3.00
N ASP A 120 24.10 -4.43 3.11
CA ASP A 120 23.46 -4.75 4.39
C ASP A 120 23.95 -6.06 4.99
N LEU A 121 23.97 -7.14 4.20
CA LEU A 121 24.51 -8.43 4.65
C LEU A 121 26.01 -8.33 4.95
N TRP A 122 26.75 -7.50 4.22
CA TRP A 122 28.16 -7.26 4.51
C TRP A 122 28.37 -6.51 5.82
N LYS A 123 27.59 -5.45 6.10
CA LYS A 123 27.64 -4.77 7.39
C LYS A 123 27.41 -5.76 8.53
N GLU A 124 26.41 -6.62 8.39
CA GLU A 124 26.14 -7.68 9.36
C GLU A 124 27.32 -8.65 9.49
N TYR A 125 27.84 -9.18 8.39
CA TYR A 125 29.00 -10.07 8.36
C TYR A 125 30.22 -9.48 9.09
N ARG A 126 30.47 -8.18 8.90
CA ARG A 126 31.60 -7.46 9.53
C ARG A 126 31.46 -7.30 11.04
N THR A 127 30.25 -7.41 11.60
CA THR A 127 30.06 -7.41 13.06
C THR A 127 30.40 -8.75 13.71
N LEU A 128 30.51 -9.83 12.93
CA LEU A 128 30.80 -11.16 13.44
C LEU A 128 32.31 -11.38 13.62
N PRO A 129 32.74 -12.11 14.68
CA PRO A 129 34.15 -12.42 14.89
C PRO A 129 34.68 -13.44 13.87
N GLY A 130 35.95 -13.28 13.47
CA GLY A 130 36.63 -14.13 12.49
C GLY A 130 36.94 -13.42 11.16
N THR A 131 37.71 -14.09 10.30
CA THR A 131 38.07 -13.64 8.95
C THR A 131 37.99 -14.81 7.97
N SER A 132 37.76 -14.50 6.70
CA SER A 132 37.77 -15.48 5.60
C SER A 132 38.75 -15.04 4.52
N PRO A 133 39.43 -15.97 3.83
CA PRO A 133 40.27 -15.62 2.68
C PRO A 133 39.48 -14.96 1.54
N ARG A 134 38.15 -15.20 1.46
CA ARG A 134 37.25 -14.59 0.47
C ARG A 134 36.95 -13.11 0.76
N ASP A 135 37.26 -12.63 1.96
CA ASP A 135 36.97 -11.25 2.39
C ASP A 135 37.58 -10.21 1.44
N GLY A 136 38.78 -10.46 0.90
CA GLY A 136 39.49 -9.51 0.04
C GLY A 136 38.72 -9.17 -1.24
N LEU A 137 38.29 -10.20 -1.97
CA LEU A 137 37.57 -10.06 -3.26
C LEU A 137 36.19 -9.43 -3.07
N VAL A 138 35.47 -9.87 -2.03
CA VAL A 138 34.15 -9.34 -1.70
C VAL A 138 34.23 -7.87 -1.29
N ARG A 139 35.24 -7.51 -0.47
CA ARG A 139 35.48 -6.15 0.01
C ARG A 139 35.73 -5.16 -1.11
N GLU A 140 36.49 -5.53 -2.14
CA GLU A 140 36.75 -4.65 -3.29
C GLU A 140 35.45 -4.30 -4.03
N LYS A 141 34.61 -5.31 -4.33
CA LYS A 141 33.30 -5.09 -4.97
C LYS A 141 32.36 -4.23 -4.12
N ILE A 142 32.43 -4.37 -2.80
CA ILE A 142 31.65 -3.54 -1.87
C ILE A 142 32.12 -2.09 -1.89
N PHE A 143 33.43 -1.85 -1.91
CA PHE A 143 33.95 -0.49 -2.05
C PHE A 143 33.50 0.15 -3.36
N GLN A 144 33.53 -0.59 -4.48
CA GLN A 144 32.98 -0.12 -5.75
C GLN A 144 31.49 0.22 -5.64
N GLY A 145 30.70 -0.61 -4.93
CA GLY A 145 29.29 -0.32 -4.65
C GLY A 145 29.08 0.95 -3.80
N GLN A 146 29.93 1.20 -2.81
CA GLN A 146 29.90 2.41 -1.99
C GLN A 146 30.31 3.65 -2.79
N GLU A 147 31.36 3.56 -3.60
CA GLU A 147 31.77 4.63 -4.52
C GLU A 147 30.68 4.94 -5.54
N ARG A 148 29.98 3.91 -6.04
CA ARG A 148 28.84 4.06 -6.94
C ARG A 148 27.72 4.85 -6.27
N LEU A 149 27.32 4.49 -5.05
CA LEU A 149 26.32 5.23 -4.29
C LEU A 149 26.74 6.70 -4.12
N LEU A 150 27.96 6.95 -3.62
CA LEU A 150 28.50 8.31 -3.45
C LEU A 150 28.51 9.11 -4.75
N SER A 151 28.88 8.48 -5.87
CA SER A 151 28.89 9.13 -7.19
C SER A 151 27.48 9.55 -7.62
N LEU A 152 26.48 8.70 -7.42
CA LEU A 152 25.08 9.02 -7.71
C LEU A 152 24.60 10.19 -6.85
N GLU A 153 24.90 10.17 -5.55
CA GLU A 153 24.55 11.27 -4.63
C GLU A 153 25.20 12.59 -5.04
N CYS A 154 26.49 12.58 -5.38
CA CYS A 154 27.21 13.77 -5.86
C CYS A 154 26.55 14.36 -7.11
N ASN A 155 26.15 13.52 -8.08
CA ASN A 155 25.48 13.99 -9.29
C ASN A 155 24.12 14.63 -8.99
N ILE A 156 23.36 14.06 -8.05
CA ILE A 156 22.09 14.63 -7.58
C ILE A 156 22.34 15.99 -6.92
N HIS A 157 23.32 16.09 -6.02
CA HIS A 157 23.67 17.34 -5.36
C HIS A 157 24.05 18.43 -6.36
N ILE A 158 24.87 18.12 -7.36
CA ILE A 158 25.22 19.06 -8.44
C ILE A 158 23.96 19.53 -9.20
N ALA A 159 23.03 18.62 -9.50
CA ALA A 159 21.78 18.99 -10.19
C ALA A 159 20.90 19.91 -9.33
N LEU A 160 20.86 19.68 -8.01
CA LEU A 160 20.13 20.53 -7.07
C LEU A 160 20.78 21.92 -6.94
N GLU A 161 22.10 21.99 -6.78
CA GLU A 161 22.86 23.24 -6.68
C GLU A 161 22.78 24.09 -7.95
N THR A 162 22.62 23.45 -9.12
CA THR A 162 22.50 24.13 -10.41
C THR A 162 21.05 24.40 -10.83
N ASP A 163 20.07 24.18 -9.93
CA ASP A 163 18.64 24.42 -10.14
C ASP A 163 18.05 23.67 -11.37
N ARG A 164 18.42 22.40 -11.51
CA ARG A 164 17.98 21.51 -12.60
C ARG A 164 17.08 20.39 -12.08
N PRO A 165 15.79 20.68 -11.78
CA PRO A 165 14.92 19.74 -11.08
C PRO A 165 14.68 18.44 -11.85
N LEU A 166 14.55 18.48 -13.19
CA LEU A 166 14.39 17.27 -14.01
C LEU A 166 15.62 16.35 -13.96
N GLN A 167 16.83 16.91 -13.89
CA GLN A 167 18.07 16.12 -13.76
C GLN A 167 18.16 15.50 -12.36
N ALA A 168 17.78 16.26 -11.32
CA ALA A 168 17.72 15.76 -9.95
C ALA A 168 16.70 14.61 -9.81
N ILE A 169 15.50 14.76 -10.37
CA ILE A 169 14.46 13.71 -10.40
C ILE A 169 14.98 12.43 -11.04
N ALA A 170 15.58 12.54 -12.23
CA ALA A 170 16.13 11.38 -12.94
C ALA A 170 17.27 10.71 -12.14
N GLY A 171 18.16 11.51 -11.55
CA GLY A 171 19.24 11.04 -10.70
C GLY A 171 18.74 10.30 -9.45
N ILE A 172 17.75 10.87 -8.75
CA ILE A 172 17.15 10.25 -7.56
C ILE A 172 16.42 8.96 -7.92
N ARG A 173 15.61 8.94 -9.00
CA ARG A 173 14.94 7.71 -9.45
C ARG A 173 15.94 6.60 -9.81
N ASN A 174 17.04 6.95 -10.48
CA ASN A 174 18.10 5.98 -10.74
C ASN A 174 18.74 5.47 -9.44
N LEU A 175 19.05 6.37 -8.49
CA LEU A 175 19.59 5.99 -7.18
C LEU A 175 18.64 5.06 -6.42
N LEU A 176 17.34 5.36 -6.37
CA LEU A 176 16.35 4.54 -5.67
C LEU A 176 16.06 3.21 -6.37
N SER A 177 16.36 3.09 -7.67
CA SER A 177 16.28 1.80 -8.38
C SER A 177 17.43 0.86 -8.02
N GLU A 178 18.63 1.41 -7.76
CA GLU A 178 19.83 0.65 -7.36
C GLU A 178 19.92 0.45 -5.83
N PHE A 179 19.46 1.46 -5.07
CA PHE A 179 19.48 1.53 -3.60
C PHE A 179 18.11 1.99 -3.02
N PRO A 180 17.04 1.20 -3.18
CA PRO A 180 15.74 1.42 -2.52
C PRO A 180 15.73 1.85 -1.04
N SER A 181 16.69 1.44 -0.19
CA SER A 181 16.74 1.86 1.23
C SER A 181 16.92 3.37 1.41
N GLU A 182 17.50 4.05 0.43
CA GLU A 182 17.82 5.48 0.50
C GLU A 182 16.58 6.39 0.33
N HIS A 183 15.39 5.82 0.12
CA HIS A 183 14.12 6.57 0.01
C HIS A 183 13.90 7.52 1.20
N ARG A 184 14.27 7.14 2.43
CA ARG A 184 14.08 8.01 3.61
C ARG A 184 14.84 9.32 3.50
N LYS A 185 15.96 9.31 2.79
CA LYS A 185 16.80 10.48 2.55
C LYS A 185 16.25 11.31 1.38
N TRP A 186 15.78 10.65 0.33
CA TRP A 186 15.51 11.31 -0.96
C TRP A 186 14.04 11.55 -1.30
N ASP A 187 13.07 10.89 -0.65
CA ASP A 187 11.63 11.00 -1.00
C ASP A 187 11.13 12.45 -0.92
N THR A 188 11.52 13.20 0.12
CA THR A 188 11.14 14.61 0.28
C THR A 188 11.74 15.48 -0.82
N THR A 189 13.04 15.34 -1.08
CA THR A 189 13.72 16.09 -2.14
C THR A 189 13.16 15.75 -3.52
N LEU A 190 12.83 14.47 -3.77
CA LEU A 190 12.20 14.04 -5.01
C LEU A 190 10.83 14.71 -5.19
N ALA A 191 9.98 14.69 -4.17
CA ALA A 191 8.65 15.29 -4.21
C ALA A 191 8.71 16.81 -4.44
N GLU A 192 9.62 17.51 -3.76
CA GLU A 192 9.83 18.96 -3.95
C GLU A 192 10.30 19.30 -5.38
N ASN A 193 11.23 18.52 -5.94
CA ASN A 193 11.71 18.73 -7.30
C ASN A 193 10.63 18.38 -8.35
N LEU A 194 9.82 17.34 -8.11
CA LEU A 194 8.65 17.00 -8.94
C LEU A 194 7.65 18.15 -8.97
N LEU A 195 7.34 18.74 -7.82
CA LEU A 195 6.44 19.89 -7.71
C LEU A 195 7.00 21.10 -8.48
N GLU A 196 8.29 21.41 -8.32
CA GLU A 196 8.93 22.54 -9.00
C GLU A 196 9.06 22.33 -10.52
N ALA A 197 9.41 21.11 -10.95
CA ALA A 197 9.42 20.77 -12.38
C ALA A 197 8.01 20.84 -12.98
N GLY A 198 7.01 20.31 -12.26
CA GLY A 198 5.60 20.37 -12.65
C GLY A 198 5.09 21.82 -12.75
N ARG A 199 5.50 22.69 -11.82
CA ARG A 199 5.21 24.13 -11.88
C ARG A 199 5.81 24.78 -13.12
N ARG A 200 7.11 24.55 -13.40
CA ARG A 200 7.76 25.12 -14.60
C ARG A 200 7.09 24.64 -15.89
N ALA A 201 6.73 23.37 -15.98
CA ALA A 201 6.02 22.82 -17.12
C ALA A 201 4.62 23.45 -17.28
N HIS A 202 3.89 23.62 -16.17
CA HIS A 202 2.57 24.27 -16.16
C HIS A 202 2.65 25.74 -16.60
N ASP A 203 3.61 26.50 -16.07
CA ASP A 203 3.83 27.91 -16.44
C ASP A 203 4.23 28.08 -17.91
N LEU A 204 4.90 27.09 -18.51
CA LEU A 204 5.23 27.04 -19.94
C LEU A 204 4.06 26.58 -20.82
N GLY A 205 2.95 26.14 -20.22
CA GLY A 205 1.79 25.59 -20.92
C GLY A 205 1.93 24.12 -21.34
N ASP A 206 3.01 23.44 -20.94
CA ASP A 206 3.19 22.00 -21.15
C ASP A 206 2.44 21.20 -20.08
N LEU A 207 1.12 21.14 -20.24
CA LEU A 207 0.22 20.46 -19.30
C LEU A 207 0.38 18.93 -19.34
N GLU A 208 0.85 18.38 -20.46
CA GLU A 208 1.11 16.95 -20.63
C GLU A 208 2.25 16.50 -19.71
N THR A 209 3.35 17.24 -19.71
CA THR A 209 4.48 16.97 -18.80
C THR A 209 4.16 17.36 -17.35
N ALA A 210 3.42 18.44 -17.12
CA ALA A 210 3.08 18.89 -15.77
C ALA A 210 2.22 17.88 -15.00
N ALA A 211 1.25 17.26 -15.66
CA ALA A 211 0.28 16.37 -15.01
C ALA A 211 0.93 15.21 -14.20
N PRO A 212 1.76 14.34 -14.80
CA PRO A 212 2.38 13.24 -14.05
C PRO A 212 3.35 13.74 -12.97
N LEU A 213 4.09 14.83 -13.20
CA LEU A 213 5.02 15.38 -12.20
C LEU A 213 4.28 15.84 -10.93
N LEU A 214 3.17 16.56 -11.09
CA LEU A 214 2.36 17.04 -9.96
C LEU A 214 1.68 15.88 -9.22
N ILE A 215 1.16 14.90 -9.95
CA ILE A 215 0.53 13.72 -9.35
C ILE A 215 1.55 12.89 -8.56
N ASP A 216 2.73 12.63 -9.13
CA ASP A 216 3.81 11.87 -8.46
C ASP A 216 4.29 12.58 -7.19
N SER A 217 4.42 13.92 -7.23
CA SER A 217 4.77 14.75 -6.07
C SER A 217 3.78 14.55 -4.92
N VAL A 218 2.48 14.58 -5.24
CA VAL A 218 1.39 14.40 -4.28
C VAL A 218 1.29 12.95 -3.78
N ILE A 219 1.58 11.96 -4.63
CA ILE A 219 1.63 10.55 -4.23
C ILE A 219 2.75 10.30 -3.23
N LEU A 220 3.92 10.91 -3.41
CA LEU A 220 5.03 10.82 -2.47
C LEU A 220 4.72 11.55 -1.16
N ILE A 221 4.27 12.80 -1.25
CA ILE A 221 3.94 13.64 -0.09
C ILE A 221 2.50 14.17 -0.22
N PRO A 222 1.53 13.54 0.47
CA PRO A 222 0.11 13.91 0.44
C PRO A 222 -0.18 15.39 0.71
N ASP A 223 0.60 16.01 1.61
CA ASP A 223 0.48 17.43 1.99
C ASP A 223 0.62 18.38 0.79
N GLN A 224 1.39 17.98 -0.24
CA GLN A 224 1.61 18.78 -1.44
C GLN A 224 0.33 18.96 -2.28
N LEU A 225 -0.72 18.18 -2.02
CA LEU A 225 -2.03 18.39 -2.67
C LEU A 225 -2.56 19.81 -2.44
N ARG A 226 -2.22 20.46 -1.34
CA ARG A 226 -2.63 21.86 -1.08
C ARG A 226 -2.01 22.88 -2.02
N ARG A 227 -0.93 22.49 -2.71
CA ARG A 227 -0.17 23.34 -3.63
C ARG A 227 -0.41 22.98 -5.09
N ALA A 228 -0.90 21.78 -5.36
CA ALA A 228 -1.03 21.22 -6.70
C ALA A 228 -2.46 20.87 -7.10
N ARG A 229 -3.46 20.97 -6.22
CA ARG A 229 -4.83 20.50 -6.46
C ARG A 229 -5.43 21.16 -7.70
N THR A 230 -5.44 22.49 -7.75
CA THR A 230 -6.04 23.21 -8.89
C THR A 230 -5.26 22.97 -10.17
N ALA A 231 -3.93 22.83 -10.09
CA ALA A 231 -3.09 22.53 -11.24
C ALA A 231 -3.33 21.13 -11.82
N ILE A 232 -3.47 20.10 -10.98
CA ILE A 232 -3.84 18.75 -11.40
C ILE A 232 -5.20 18.75 -12.08
N VAL A 233 -6.19 19.46 -11.53
CA VAL A 233 -7.51 19.63 -12.15
C VAL A 233 -7.41 20.38 -13.48
N HIS A 234 -6.61 21.44 -13.57
CA HIS A 234 -6.37 22.17 -14.82
C HIS A 234 -5.82 21.26 -15.92
N CYS A 235 -4.77 20.48 -15.64
CA CYS A 235 -4.25 19.51 -16.61
C CYS A 235 -5.31 18.49 -17.05
N SER A 236 -6.11 18.01 -16.09
CA SER A 236 -7.18 17.03 -16.36
C SER A 236 -8.28 17.61 -17.27
N THR A 237 -8.66 18.88 -17.08
CA THR A 237 -9.64 19.56 -17.96
C THR A 237 -9.13 19.78 -19.39
N ALA A 238 -7.82 19.75 -19.58
CA ALA A 238 -7.16 19.75 -20.89
C ALA A 238 -6.99 18.35 -21.49
N GLY A 239 -7.26 17.28 -20.73
CA GLY A 239 -7.18 15.89 -21.19
C GLY A 239 -5.90 15.15 -20.77
N HIS A 240 -5.14 15.66 -19.80
CA HIS A 240 -3.89 15.07 -19.34
C HIS A 240 -3.96 14.62 -17.87
N GLY A 241 -3.37 13.46 -17.54
CA GLY A 241 -3.34 12.95 -16.18
C GLY A 241 -4.64 12.25 -15.77
N LEU A 242 -5.37 12.84 -14.82
CA LEU A 242 -6.59 12.24 -14.29
C LEU A 242 -7.77 12.36 -15.25
N THR A 243 -8.75 11.47 -15.13
CA THR A 243 -10.02 11.59 -15.86
C THR A 243 -10.85 12.75 -15.32
N ILE A 244 -11.83 13.23 -16.09
CA ILE A 244 -12.71 14.32 -15.66
C ILE A 244 -13.51 13.96 -14.40
N ASP A 245 -13.94 12.71 -14.27
CA ASP A 245 -14.62 12.24 -13.05
C ASP A 245 -13.70 12.25 -11.83
N GLN A 246 -12.41 11.96 -12.02
CA GLN A 246 -11.39 12.03 -10.96
C GLN A 246 -11.03 13.48 -10.63
N ALA A 247 -10.97 14.37 -11.62
CA ALA A 247 -10.79 15.80 -11.40
C ALA A 247 -11.95 16.40 -10.59
N ASN A 248 -13.18 15.95 -10.83
CA ASN A 248 -14.37 16.34 -10.06
C ASN A 248 -14.31 15.87 -8.59
N GLN A 249 -13.53 14.82 -8.28
CA GLN A 249 -13.27 14.42 -6.89
C GLN A 249 -12.33 15.40 -6.18
N LEU A 250 -11.44 16.06 -6.91
CA LEU A 250 -10.45 16.99 -6.33
C LEU A 250 -11.01 18.40 -6.16
N LEU A 251 -11.85 18.86 -7.10
CA LEU A 251 -12.57 20.13 -7.00
C LEU A 251 -14.04 19.94 -7.39
N PRO A 252 -14.87 19.45 -6.45
CA PRO A 252 -16.31 19.40 -6.64
C PRO A 252 -16.84 20.81 -6.89
N ARG A 253 -17.80 20.94 -7.82
CA ARG A 253 -18.42 22.22 -8.22
C ARG A 253 -17.52 23.17 -9.01
N GLU A 254 -16.34 22.74 -9.48
CA GLU A 254 -15.51 23.59 -10.35
C GLU A 254 -16.13 23.71 -11.77
N PRO A 255 -16.52 24.93 -12.23
CA PRO A 255 -17.14 25.13 -13.53
C PRO A 255 -16.33 24.58 -14.72
N ALA A 256 -15.00 24.67 -14.65
CA ALA A 256 -14.14 24.17 -15.71
C ALA A 256 -14.21 22.66 -15.89
N VAL A 257 -14.49 21.90 -14.82
CA VAL A 257 -14.66 20.43 -14.87
C VAL A 257 -15.94 20.07 -15.62
N PHE A 258 -17.07 20.73 -15.34
CA PHE A 258 -18.32 20.49 -16.08
C PHE A 258 -18.23 20.92 -17.54
N LEU A 259 -17.57 22.04 -17.80
CA LEU A 259 -17.31 22.51 -19.16
C LEU A 259 -16.45 21.50 -19.93
N ALA A 260 -15.43 20.92 -19.31
CA ALA A 260 -14.62 19.87 -19.92
C ALA A 260 -15.45 18.59 -20.15
N ALA A 261 -16.22 18.14 -19.16
CA ALA A 261 -17.11 16.97 -19.27
C ALA A 261 -18.09 17.10 -20.45
N ALA A 262 -18.69 18.28 -20.63
CA ALA A 262 -19.61 18.56 -21.75
C ALA A 262 -18.91 18.49 -23.13
N ARG A 263 -17.61 18.85 -23.19
CA ARG A 263 -16.83 18.77 -24.44
C ARG A 263 -16.41 17.34 -24.78
N PHE A 264 -15.99 16.55 -23.78
CA PHE A 264 -15.61 15.15 -24.01
C PHE A 264 -16.82 14.24 -24.31
N THR A 265 -18.01 14.60 -23.83
CA THR A 265 -19.25 13.89 -24.18
C THR A 265 -19.70 14.15 -25.62
N ASP A 266 -19.44 15.35 -26.15
CA ASP A 266 -19.69 15.70 -27.55
C ASP A 266 -18.97 14.74 -28.52
N SER A 267 -17.70 14.43 -28.23
CA SER A 267 -16.91 13.47 -29.02
C SER A 267 -17.42 12.02 -28.96
N SER A 268 -18.29 11.67 -28.00
CA SER A 268 -18.82 10.30 -27.82
C SER A 268 -20.29 10.14 -28.23
N SER A 269 -20.90 11.15 -28.87
CA SER A 269 -22.29 11.14 -29.37
C SER A 269 -23.39 10.95 -28.31
N ASP A 270 -23.10 11.22 -27.03
CA ASP A 270 -24.08 11.15 -25.93
C ASP A 270 -24.63 12.54 -25.57
N GLY A 271 -25.57 13.02 -26.38
CA GLY A 271 -26.16 14.36 -26.22
C GLY A 271 -26.94 14.56 -24.92
N PHE A 272 -27.45 13.48 -24.30
CA PHE A 272 -28.15 13.58 -23.02
C PHE A 272 -27.17 13.91 -21.88
N ARG A 273 -26.04 13.21 -21.81
CA ARG A 273 -25.01 13.50 -20.81
C ARG A 273 -24.44 14.89 -20.99
N GLN A 274 -24.22 15.33 -22.22
CA GLN A 274 -23.77 16.69 -22.50
C GLN A 274 -24.74 17.73 -21.95
N ALA A 275 -26.04 17.59 -22.22
CA ALA A 275 -27.07 18.51 -21.71
C ALA A 275 -27.08 18.55 -20.18
N LEU A 276 -26.95 17.40 -19.51
CA LEU A 276 -26.88 17.33 -18.05
C LEU A 276 -25.66 18.07 -17.47
N GLN A 277 -24.50 17.99 -18.11
CA GLN A 277 -23.30 18.70 -17.65
C GLN A 277 -23.42 20.21 -17.87
N LEU A 278 -24.01 20.64 -18.99
CA LEU A 278 -24.27 22.05 -19.26
C LEU A 278 -25.31 22.65 -18.31
N ASP A 279 -26.33 21.89 -17.93
CA ASP A 279 -27.32 22.30 -16.94
C ASP A 279 -26.66 22.56 -15.57
N LYS A 280 -25.82 21.62 -15.11
CA LYS A 280 -24.99 21.80 -13.90
C LYS A 280 -24.05 23.00 -14.01
N LEU A 281 -23.52 23.28 -15.19
CA LEU A 281 -22.68 24.45 -15.40
C LEU A 281 -23.49 25.74 -15.26
N ARG A 282 -24.70 25.80 -15.84
CA ARG A 282 -25.59 26.97 -15.74
C ARG A 282 -26.00 27.29 -14.31
N THR A 283 -26.21 26.27 -13.47
CA THR A 283 -26.51 26.51 -12.05
C THR A 283 -25.33 27.14 -11.29
N LEU A 284 -24.10 26.97 -11.78
CA LEU A 284 -22.89 27.53 -11.15
C LEU A 284 -22.48 28.90 -11.70
N VAL A 285 -22.57 29.11 -13.01
CA VAL A 285 -22.09 30.36 -13.66
C VAL A 285 -23.21 31.25 -14.21
N GLY A 286 -24.47 30.81 -14.14
CA GLY A 286 -25.62 31.46 -14.77
C GLY A 286 -25.85 31.00 -16.22
N GLU A 287 -26.90 31.54 -16.84
CA GLU A 287 -27.33 31.17 -18.21
C GLU A 287 -26.26 31.47 -19.28
N GLU A 288 -25.50 32.56 -19.11
CA GLU A 288 -24.43 32.96 -20.03
C GLU A 288 -23.10 32.27 -19.69
N ILE A 289 -22.87 31.11 -20.30
CA ILE A 289 -21.59 30.40 -20.19
C ILE A 289 -20.51 31.13 -20.99
N GLN A 290 -19.42 31.54 -20.32
CA GLN A 290 -18.24 32.14 -20.94
C GLN A 290 -17.02 31.19 -20.84
N PRO A 291 -16.80 30.28 -21.83
CA PRO A 291 -15.80 29.21 -21.73
C PRO A 291 -14.36 29.71 -21.54
N THR A 292 -13.98 30.79 -22.23
CA THR A 292 -12.63 31.37 -22.16
C THR A 292 -12.35 31.88 -20.75
N LYS A 293 -13.27 32.65 -20.17
CA LYS A 293 -13.17 33.20 -18.81
C LYS A 293 -13.03 32.09 -17.75
N ILE A 294 -13.83 31.03 -17.88
CA ILE A 294 -13.79 29.87 -16.97
C ILE A 294 -12.41 29.21 -17.00
N ARG A 295 -11.87 28.93 -18.19
CA ARG A 295 -10.54 28.32 -18.34
C ARG A 295 -9.42 29.22 -17.83
N THR A 296 -9.46 30.51 -18.15
CA THR A 296 -8.44 31.47 -17.70
C THR A 296 -8.44 31.62 -16.18
N ASN A 297 -9.62 31.54 -15.54
CA ASN A 297 -9.71 31.59 -14.09
C ASN A 297 -9.08 30.36 -13.44
N LEU A 298 -9.38 29.15 -13.94
CA LEU A 298 -8.79 27.92 -13.43
C LEU A 298 -7.26 27.94 -13.58
N ALA A 299 -6.76 28.29 -14.78
CA ALA A 299 -5.33 28.39 -15.04
C ALA A 299 -4.64 29.40 -14.09
N ARG A 300 -5.23 30.59 -13.90
CA ARG A 300 -4.71 31.61 -12.99
C ARG A 300 -4.67 31.13 -11.54
N HIS A 301 -5.72 30.47 -11.06
CA HIS A 301 -5.75 29.91 -9.71
C HIS A 301 -4.72 28.79 -9.54
N ALA A 302 -4.55 27.92 -10.56
CA ALA A 302 -3.53 26.88 -10.56
C ALA A 302 -2.12 27.47 -10.44
N SER A 303 -1.77 28.47 -11.23
CA SER A 303 -0.44 29.10 -11.18
C SER A 303 -0.21 29.81 -9.83
N ALA A 304 -1.22 30.48 -9.28
CA ALA A 304 -1.15 31.09 -7.94
C ALA A 304 -0.91 30.05 -6.83
N GLU A 305 -1.66 28.95 -6.84
CA GLU A 305 -1.52 27.86 -5.85
C GLU A 305 -0.13 27.23 -5.92
N LEU A 306 0.39 26.98 -7.13
CA LEU A 306 1.74 26.42 -7.32
C LEU A 306 2.84 27.39 -6.82
N ALA A 307 2.64 28.69 -7.01
CA ALA A 307 3.52 29.74 -6.49
C ALA A 307 3.49 29.87 -4.95
N GLY A 308 2.62 29.13 -4.26
CA GLY A 308 2.53 29.08 -2.81
C GLY A 308 1.47 30.01 -2.21
N GLU A 309 0.58 30.59 -3.02
CA GLU A 309 -0.60 31.26 -2.49
C GLU A 309 -1.48 30.24 -1.73
N PRO A 310 -2.10 30.65 -0.61
CA PRO A 310 -2.93 29.73 0.16
C PRO A 310 -4.08 29.22 -0.71
N PRO A 311 -4.38 27.92 -0.68
CA PRO A 311 -5.49 27.38 -1.45
C PRO A 311 -6.80 28.01 -0.99
N ALA A 312 -7.79 28.05 -1.88
CA ALA A 312 -9.16 28.35 -1.48
C ALA A 312 -9.60 27.40 -0.37
N ILE A 313 -10.37 27.92 0.61
CA ILE A 313 -10.92 27.11 1.70
C ILE A 313 -11.70 25.94 1.08
N LEU A 314 -11.35 24.72 1.47
CA LEU A 314 -12.01 23.51 0.98
C LEU A 314 -13.48 23.52 1.40
N ASP A 315 -14.39 23.46 0.42
CA ASP A 315 -15.81 23.26 0.67
C ASP A 315 -16.09 21.79 1.01
N LEU A 316 -15.81 21.42 2.26
CA LEU A 316 -15.93 20.05 2.76
C LEU A 316 -17.35 19.48 2.62
N THR A 317 -18.38 20.33 2.62
CA THR A 317 -19.77 19.92 2.37
C THR A 317 -19.90 19.35 0.96
N SER A 318 -19.37 20.05 -0.04
CA SER A 318 -19.38 19.60 -1.43
C SER A 318 -18.56 18.32 -1.65
N PHE A 319 -17.45 18.15 -0.93
CA PHE A 319 -16.69 16.88 -0.96
C PHE A 319 -17.49 15.73 -0.37
N ILE A 320 -18.11 15.92 0.80
CA ILE A 320 -18.92 14.88 1.45
C ILE A 320 -20.08 14.48 0.54
N ASP A 321 -20.84 15.44 0.01
CA ASP A 321 -21.94 15.16 -0.91
C ASP A 321 -21.45 14.40 -2.15
N HIS A 322 -20.34 14.84 -2.75
CA HIS A 322 -19.75 14.20 -3.91
C HIS A 322 -19.34 12.75 -3.62
N HIS A 323 -18.56 12.51 -2.56
CA HIS A 323 -18.09 11.17 -2.19
C HIS A 323 -19.26 10.27 -1.83
N HIS A 324 -20.23 10.78 -1.09
CA HIS A 324 -21.40 10.03 -0.67
C HIS A 324 -22.27 9.62 -1.87
N GLU A 325 -22.54 10.53 -2.82
CA GLU A 325 -23.21 10.19 -4.08
C GLU A 325 -22.41 9.17 -4.91
N ARG A 326 -21.10 9.37 -5.03
CA ARG A 326 -20.21 8.49 -5.79
C ARG A 326 -20.25 7.08 -5.23
N LEU A 327 -20.07 6.93 -3.91
CA LEU A 327 -20.13 5.66 -3.20
C LEU A 327 -21.49 4.98 -3.39
N TRP A 328 -22.59 5.74 -3.25
CA TRP A 328 -23.95 5.21 -3.43
C TRP A 328 -24.16 4.62 -4.83
N LYS A 329 -23.66 5.32 -5.86
CA LYS A 329 -23.76 4.89 -7.26
C LYS A 329 -22.84 3.70 -7.56
N GLN A 330 -21.58 3.77 -7.12
CA GLN A 330 -20.57 2.73 -7.36
C GLN A 330 -20.98 1.38 -6.76
N TRP A 331 -21.55 1.41 -5.54
CA TRP A 331 -21.97 0.21 -4.82
C TRP A 331 -23.45 -0.15 -5.03
N LYS A 332 -24.16 0.55 -5.92
CA LYS A 332 -25.58 0.31 -6.27
C LYS A 332 -26.49 0.19 -5.05
N LEU A 333 -26.30 1.07 -4.06
CA LEU A 333 -27.06 1.02 -2.81
C LEU A 333 -28.52 1.39 -3.05
N PRO A 334 -29.48 0.71 -2.38
CA PRO A 334 -30.90 0.99 -2.56
C PRO A 334 -31.27 2.40 -2.07
N GLY A 335 -32.27 2.99 -2.73
CA GLY A 335 -32.80 4.30 -2.33
C GLY A 335 -31.90 5.47 -2.74
N ARG A 336 -31.79 6.47 -1.86
CA ARG A 336 -30.96 7.66 -2.04
C ARG A 336 -30.02 7.80 -0.83
N PRO A 337 -28.83 8.42 -1.01
CA PRO A 337 -27.98 8.74 0.13
C PRO A 337 -28.75 9.54 1.19
N PRO A 338 -28.53 9.29 2.50
CA PRO A 338 -29.15 10.06 3.58
C PRO A 338 -28.89 11.56 3.42
N ALA A 339 -29.85 12.36 3.90
CA ALA A 339 -29.82 13.82 3.81
C ALA A 339 -28.61 14.41 4.54
N ALA A 340 -28.32 15.68 4.24
CA ALA A 340 -27.15 16.45 4.67
C ALA A 340 -26.56 16.02 6.03
N ILE A 341 -25.30 15.60 5.99
CA ILE A 341 -24.51 15.21 7.17
C ILE A 341 -24.06 16.48 7.88
N GLY A 342 -24.32 16.59 9.19
CA GLY A 342 -23.87 17.72 10.00
C GLY A 342 -22.33 17.74 10.09
N LEU A 343 -21.72 18.92 10.08
CA LEU A 343 -20.26 19.07 10.17
C LEU A 343 -19.83 19.66 11.51
N ARG A 344 -18.84 19.03 12.16
CA ARG A 344 -18.20 19.56 13.37
C ARG A 344 -16.69 19.61 13.19
N PHE A 345 -16.13 20.82 13.31
CA PHE A 345 -14.71 21.07 13.14
C PHE A 345 -13.95 20.97 14.46
N HIS A 346 -12.77 20.38 14.39
CA HIS A 346 -11.80 20.29 15.49
C HIS A 346 -10.48 20.89 15.03
N THR A 347 -9.71 21.44 15.98
CA THR A 347 -8.41 22.06 15.68
C THR A 347 -7.36 21.02 15.32
N ASN A 348 -7.35 19.90 16.03
CA ASN A 348 -6.42 18.80 15.85
C ASN A 348 -7.05 17.44 16.25
N ALA A 349 -6.34 16.36 15.98
CA ALA A 349 -6.80 15.01 16.31
C ALA A 349 -6.92 14.76 17.82
N GLU A 350 -6.07 15.41 18.63
CA GLU A 350 -6.09 15.30 20.09
C GLU A 350 -7.41 15.81 20.67
N GLN A 351 -7.83 17.02 20.31
CA GLN A 351 -9.11 17.60 20.73
C GLN A 351 -10.29 16.73 20.30
N MET A 352 -10.25 16.21 19.07
CA MET A 352 -11.30 15.33 18.59
C MET A 352 -11.37 14.03 19.41
N ASN A 353 -10.22 13.47 19.79
CA ASN A 353 -10.11 12.26 20.60
C ASN A 353 -10.55 12.45 22.05
N GLU A 354 -10.34 13.63 22.64
CA GLU A 354 -10.88 13.96 23.97
C GLU A 354 -12.41 13.91 23.99
N ILE A 355 -13.06 14.30 22.88
CA ILE A 355 -14.52 14.37 22.76
C ILE A 355 -15.13 13.02 22.38
N LEU A 356 -14.50 12.30 21.45
CA LEU A 356 -15.08 11.10 20.82
C LEU A 356 -14.48 9.80 21.36
N GLY A 357 -13.48 9.88 22.23
CA GLY A 357 -12.61 8.76 22.57
C GLY A 357 -11.51 8.55 21.51
N PRO A 358 -10.47 7.76 21.84
CA PRO A 358 -9.31 7.57 20.99
C PRO A 358 -9.70 7.04 19.62
N CYS A 359 -9.40 7.82 18.59
CA CYS A 359 -9.56 7.45 17.19
C CYS A 359 -8.36 7.99 16.41
N SER A 360 -7.74 7.13 15.60
CA SER A 360 -6.46 7.42 14.95
C SER A 360 -6.58 8.17 13.63
N TYR A 361 -7.75 8.76 13.35
CA TYR A 361 -8.07 9.29 12.03
C TYR A 361 -8.57 10.73 12.06
N PRO A 362 -8.32 11.52 11.00
CA PRO A 362 -8.68 12.94 10.96
C PRO A 362 -10.15 13.20 10.59
N ALA A 363 -10.95 12.16 10.41
CA ALA A 363 -12.39 12.23 10.21
C ALA A 363 -13.07 11.12 11.03
N ARG A 364 -14.28 11.38 11.51
CA ARG A 364 -15.12 10.38 12.19
C ARG A 364 -16.60 10.72 12.06
N LEU A 365 -17.39 9.75 11.61
CA LEU A 365 -18.84 9.89 11.56
C LEU A 365 -19.48 9.36 12.85
N THR A 366 -20.30 10.18 13.49
CA THR A 366 -21.15 9.77 14.61
C THR A 366 -22.61 9.74 14.17
N VAL A 367 -23.32 8.70 14.61
CA VAL A 367 -24.70 8.43 14.23
C VAL A 367 -25.53 8.32 15.50
N GLU A 368 -26.56 9.16 15.61
CA GLU A 368 -27.51 9.13 16.72
C GLU A 368 -28.79 8.42 16.28
N MET A 369 -29.19 7.39 17.04
CA MET A 369 -30.37 6.58 16.75
C MET A 369 -31.34 6.64 17.94
N ASN A 370 -32.62 6.93 17.69
CA ASN A 370 -33.69 6.82 18.68
C ASN A 370 -34.72 5.80 18.20
N TYR A 371 -34.99 4.78 19.02
CA TYR A 371 -35.96 3.71 18.71
C TYR A 371 -35.74 3.06 17.33
N GLY A 372 -34.47 2.88 16.93
CA GLY A 372 -34.12 2.30 15.63
C GLY A 372 -34.27 3.24 14.43
N GLN A 373 -34.66 4.50 14.66
CA GLN A 373 -34.70 5.54 13.64
C GLN A 373 -33.47 6.44 13.74
N LEU A 374 -32.93 6.80 12.59
CA LEU A 374 -31.83 7.75 12.48
C LEU A 374 -32.31 9.15 12.87
N VAL A 375 -31.66 9.75 13.89
CA VAL A 375 -31.97 11.09 14.40
C VAL A 375 -31.02 12.11 13.78
N SER A 376 -29.72 11.82 13.82
CA SER A 376 -28.69 12.72 13.28
C SER A 376 -27.45 11.95 12.83
N GLU A 377 -26.77 12.46 11.80
CA GLU A 377 -25.43 12.03 11.38
C GLU A 377 -24.52 13.26 11.46
N THR A 378 -23.44 13.17 12.23
CA THR A 378 -22.46 14.27 12.39
C THR A 378 -21.06 13.80 12.03
N MET A 379 -20.46 14.39 11.00
CA MET A 379 -19.08 14.18 10.61
C MET A 379 -18.16 15.15 11.38
N HIS A 380 -17.29 14.58 12.21
CA HIS A 380 -16.25 15.28 12.96
C HIS A 380 -14.97 15.27 12.13
N VAL A 381 -14.36 16.44 11.90
CA VAL A 381 -13.20 16.56 11.01
C VAL A 381 -12.12 17.49 11.55
N VAL A 382 -10.88 17.15 11.24
CA VAL A 382 -9.71 18.05 11.33
C VAL A 382 -9.46 18.60 9.93
N ALA A 383 -10.00 19.80 9.63
CA ALA A 383 -10.01 20.37 8.28
C ALA A 383 -8.60 20.51 7.65
N TRP A 384 -7.57 20.65 8.48
CA TRP A 384 -6.18 20.78 8.07
C TRP A 384 -5.42 19.46 8.07
N ALA A 385 -6.10 18.32 8.06
CA ALA A 385 -5.41 17.05 7.80
C ALA A 385 -5.06 16.93 6.30
N PRO A 386 -3.90 16.38 5.96
CA PRO A 386 -3.56 16.08 4.57
C PRO A 386 -4.44 14.95 4.03
N PHE A 387 -4.72 14.98 2.73
CA PHE A 387 -5.55 13.96 2.05
C PHE A 387 -6.92 13.70 2.68
N LEU A 388 -7.45 14.60 3.52
CA LEU A 388 -8.72 14.43 4.20
C LEU A 388 -9.84 14.01 3.24
N ASP A 389 -9.94 14.65 2.08
CA ASP A 389 -10.93 14.38 1.04
C ASP A 389 -10.60 13.16 0.17
N GLN A 390 -9.34 12.77 0.05
CA GLN A 390 -8.95 11.61 -0.75
C GLN A 390 -8.91 10.31 0.07
N ASP A 391 -8.69 10.38 1.38
CA ASP A 391 -8.50 9.24 2.27
C ASP A 391 -9.58 9.17 3.35
N ALA A 392 -9.46 9.99 4.40
CA ALA A 392 -10.24 9.80 5.61
C ALA A 392 -11.76 10.01 5.42
N LEU A 393 -12.19 11.05 4.70
CA LEU A 393 -13.61 11.31 4.44
C LEU A 393 -14.30 10.17 3.67
N PRO A 394 -13.84 9.77 2.46
CA PRO A 394 -14.50 8.70 1.72
C PRO A 394 -14.52 7.40 2.52
N ARG A 395 -13.46 7.13 3.29
CA ARG A 395 -13.36 5.94 4.11
C ARG A 395 -14.39 5.91 5.23
N GLU A 396 -14.52 6.98 6.01
CA GLU A 396 -15.51 7.05 7.10
C GLU A 396 -16.95 7.04 6.57
N LEU A 397 -17.21 7.70 5.43
CA LEU A 397 -18.51 7.65 4.76
C LEU A 397 -18.85 6.22 4.33
N PHE A 398 -17.87 5.51 3.77
CA PHE A 398 -18.06 4.14 3.33
C PHE A 398 -18.24 3.16 4.49
N ARG A 399 -17.49 3.32 5.58
CA ARG A 399 -17.67 2.52 6.81
C ARG A 399 -19.10 2.57 7.35
N ASN A 400 -19.75 3.73 7.32
CA ASN A 400 -21.17 3.84 7.69
C ASN A 400 -22.10 3.17 6.66
N ALA A 401 -21.78 3.28 5.37
CA ALA A 401 -22.53 2.59 4.31
C ALA A 401 -22.41 1.06 4.41
N LEU A 402 -21.28 0.50 4.86
CA LEU A 402 -21.08 -0.94 5.05
C LEU A 402 -22.15 -1.55 5.95
N ALA A 403 -22.52 -0.91 7.05
CA ALA A 403 -23.56 -1.41 7.96
C ALA A 403 -24.93 -1.56 7.26
N ARG A 404 -25.18 -0.76 6.22
CA ARG A 404 -26.39 -0.82 5.38
C ARG A 404 -26.26 -1.89 4.31
N ILE A 405 -25.08 -2.06 3.72
CA ILE A 405 -24.76 -3.09 2.71
C ILE A 405 -24.89 -4.50 3.31
N THR A 406 -24.36 -4.70 4.52
CA THR A 406 -24.31 -6.00 5.18
C THR A 406 -25.56 -6.29 6.02
N HIS A 407 -26.61 -5.46 5.97
CA HIS A 407 -27.87 -5.69 6.68
C HIS A 407 -27.72 -6.03 8.19
N HIS A 408 -26.91 -5.25 8.92
CA HIS A 408 -26.70 -5.30 10.39
C HIS A 408 -25.73 -6.35 10.96
N TYR A 409 -24.92 -7.05 10.15
CA TYR A 409 -23.81 -7.83 10.73
C TYR A 409 -22.73 -6.91 11.25
N ARG A 410 -22.63 -6.87 12.59
CA ARG A 410 -22.14 -5.71 13.32
C ARG A 410 -20.60 -5.61 13.38
N TRP A 411 -19.86 -6.57 12.83
CA TRP A 411 -18.39 -6.61 12.89
C TRP A 411 -17.86 -7.40 11.69
N LEU A 412 -17.35 -6.69 10.67
CA LEU A 412 -16.49 -7.34 9.68
C LEU A 412 -15.12 -7.57 10.33
N PRO A 413 -14.39 -8.64 9.94
CA PRO A 413 -12.99 -8.77 10.34
C PRO A 413 -12.20 -7.50 9.94
N PRO A 414 -11.25 -7.00 10.78
CA PRO A 414 -10.56 -5.74 10.53
C PRO A 414 -9.89 -5.64 9.16
N TRP A 415 -9.30 -6.72 8.66
CA TRP A 415 -8.68 -6.76 7.33
C TRP A 415 -9.70 -6.54 6.20
N LEU A 416 -10.90 -7.10 6.34
CA LEU A 416 -11.96 -7.02 5.34
C LEU A 416 -12.61 -5.65 5.37
N GLU A 417 -12.87 -5.11 6.57
CA GLU A 417 -13.38 -3.74 6.74
C GLU A 417 -12.40 -2.73 6.16
N GLU A 418 -11.11 -2.78 6.54
CA GLU A 418 -10.09 -1.87 6.04
C GLU A 418 -9.85 -2.04 4.54
N GLY A 419 -9.90 -3.28 4.00
CA GLY A 419 -9.75 -3.50 2.57
C GLY A 419 -10.89 -2.91 1.75
N LEU A 420 -12.14 -3.16 2.17
CA LEU A 420 -13.34 -2.55 1.57
C LEU A 420 -13.32 -1.01 1.66
N CYS A 421 -12.87 -0.49 2.81
CA CYS A 421 -12.65 0.93 3.03
C CYS A 421 -11.56 1.50 2.11
N ALA A 422 -10.44 0.82 1.94
CA ALA A 422 -9.31 1.27 1.14
C ALA A 422 -9.68 1.43 -0.35
N ILE A 423 -10.39 0.46 -0.94
CA ILE A 423 -10.83 0.50 -2.34
C ILE A 423 -11.89 1.59 -2.61
N SER A 424 -12.55 2.09 -1.57
CA SER A 424 -13.60 3.11 -1.67
C SER A 424 -13.07 4.56 -1.73
N ARG A 425 -11.76 4.75 -1.61
CA ARG A 425 -11.09 6.05 -1.46
C ARG A 425 -11.06 6.90 -2.74
N GLY A 426 -10.50 8.11 -2.63
CA GLY A 426 -10.22 9.00 -3.75
C GLY A 426 -9.13 8.44 -4.66
N LYS A 427 -9.12 8.86 -5.94
CA LYS A 427 -8.18 8.29 -6.92
C LYS A 427 -6.71 8.48 -6.52
N LEU A 428 -6.35 9.63 -5.95
CA LEU A 428 -4.96 9.89 -5.53
C LEU A 428 -4.52 8.97 -4.38
N ALA A 429 -5.43 8.64 -3.45
CA ALA A 429 -5.14 7.68 -2.39
C ALA A 429 -4.93 6.26 -2.95
N LEU A 430 -5.74 5.83 -3.92
CA LEU A 430 -5.56 4.54 -4.59
C LEU A 430 -4.24 4.46 -5.38
N MET A 431 -3.82 5.56 -6.01
CA MET A 431 -2.51 5.62 -6.68
C MET A 431 -1.36 5.56 -5.67
N ARG A 432 -1.53 6.18 -4.49
CA ARG A 432 -0.58 6.07 -3.39
C ARG A 432 -0.48 4.64 -2.86
N ASP A 433 -1.60 3.93 -2.70
CA ASP A 433 -1.58 2.52 -2.29
C ASP A 433 -0.77 1.66 -3.25
N HIS A 434 -0.99 1.85 -4.56
CA HIS A 434 -0.25 1.14 -5.57
C HIS A 434 1.26 1.42 -5.47
N TYR A 435 1.64 2.69 -5.33
CA TYR A 435 3.03 3.09 -5.11
C TYR A 435 3.65 2.42 -3.87
N LEU A 436 2.93 2.41 -2.74
CA LEU A 436 3.39 1.77 -1.50
C LEU A 436 3.59 0.26 -1.67
N LEU A 437 2.68 -0.41 -2.38
CA LEU A 437 2.77 -1.84 -2.67
C LEU A 437 3.91 -2.18 -3.62
N GLU A 438 4.07 -1.45 -4.73
CA GLU A 438 5.18 -1.62 -5.66
C GLU A 438 6.54 -1.44 -4.95
N ARG A 439 6.60 -0.43 -4.07
CA ARG A 439 7.78 -0.16 -3.26
C ARG A 439 8.05 -1.25 -2.23
N ALA A 440 7.03 -1.75 -1.54
CA ALA A 440 7.19 -2.85 -0.61
C ALA A 440 7.62 -4.15 -1.32
N TYR A 441 7.09 -4.39 -2.53
CA TYR A 441 7.48 -5.51 -3.38
C TYR A 441 8.97 -5.43 -3.79
N SER A 442 9.44 -4.27 -4.24
CA SER A 442 10.85 -4.09 -4.62
C SER A 442 11.81 -4.28 -3.44
N LEU A 443 11.40 -3.85 -2.25
CA LEU A 443 12.14 -4.05 -1.00
C LEU A 443 12.06 -5.50 -0.50
N GLY A 444 11.08 -6.29 -0.93
CA GLY A 444 10.81 -7.63 -0.40
C GLY A 444 10.18 -7.61 1.00
N ASN A 445 9.43 -6.56 1.30
CA ASN A 445 8.79 -6.29 2.59
C ASN A 445 7.27 -6.17 2.46
N LEU A 446 6.66 -6.88 1.51
CA LEU A 446 5.19 -6.98 1.46
C LEU A 446 4.67 -7.66 2.73
N PRO A 447 3.58 -7.15 3.35
CA PRO A 447 2.91 -7.83 4.45
C PRO A 447 2.42 -9.22 4.03
N ASP A 448 2.58 -10.20 4.90
CA ASP A 448 2.07 -11.56 4.70
C ASP A 448 0.55 -11.56 4.87
N ILE A 449 -0.19 -12.18 3.96
CA ILE A 449 -1.65 -12.33 4.06
C ILE A 449 -2.06 -12.97 5.40
N THR A 450 -1.25 -13.89 5.92
CA THR A 450 -1.52 -14.54 7.22
C THR A 450 -1.56 -13.51 8.35
N ASP A 451 -0.65 -12.54 8.33
CA ASP A 451 -0.59 -11.46 9.32
C ASP A 451 -1.80 -10.53 9.17
N LEU A 452 -2.27 -10.29 7.93
CA LEU A 452 -3.48 -9.50 7.67
C LEU A 452 -4.72 -10.19 8.25
N LEU A 453 -4.89 -11.49 8.01
CA LEU A 453 -6.07 -12.24 8.47
C LEU A 453 -6.14 -12.36 10.00
N GLN A 454 -5.01 -12.26 10.69
CA GLN A 454 -4.91 -12.30 12.15
C GLN A 454 -5.05 -10.94 12.83
N MET A 455 -5.31 -9.87 12.07
CA MET A 455 -5.49 -8.53 12.61
C MET A 455 -6.65 -8.46 13.62
N GLU A 456 -6.35 -8.03 14.84
CA GLU A 456 -7.35 -7.84 15.91
C GLU A 456 -8.02 -6.46 15.87
N ALA A 457 -7.38 -5.47 15.23
CA ALA A 457 -7.86 -4.10 15.15
C ALA A 457 -7.55 -3.45 13.79
N PRO A 458 -8.29 -2.40 13.40
CA PRO A 458 -7.96 -1.58 12.24
C PRO A 458 -6.53 -1.04 12.30
N VAL A 459 -5.80 -1.11 11.20
CA VAL A 459 -4.37 -0.77 11.15
C VAL A 459 -4.14 0.66 10.70
N GLU A 460 -3.31 1.39 11.43
CA GLU A 460 -2.89 2.76 11.08
C GLU A 460 -1.85 2.78 9.95
N ASP A 461 -1.02 1.73 9.86
CA ASP A 461 0.02 1.58 8.83
C ASP A 461 -0.60 1.60 7.42
N GLU A 462 -0.12 2.53 6.59
CA GLU A 462 -0.61 2.73 5.23
C GLU A 462 -0.31 1.55 4.31
N LEU A 463 0.83 0.86 4.49
CA LEU A 463 1.18 -0.29 3.68
C LEU A 463 0.24 -1.45 3.97
N TYR A 464 -0.01 -1.76 5.24
CA TYR A 464 -0.98 -2.80 5.62
C TYR A 464 -2.38 -2.49 5.09
N ARG A 465 -2.83 -1.23 5.18
CA ARG A 465 -4.11 -0.80 4.59
C ARG A 465 -4.14 -0.99 3.07
N ALA A 466 -3.08 -0.59 2.38
CA ALA A 466 -2.96 -0.81 0.94
C ALA A 466 -2.99 -2.31 0.59
N THR A 467 -2.34 -3.17 1.39
CA THR A 467 -2.36 -4.62 1.17
C THR A 467 -3.74 -5.22 1.40
N CYS A 468 -4.45 -4.82 2.46
CA CYS A 468 -5.85 -5.19 2.67
C CYS A 468 -6.73 -4.76 1.48
N GLY A 469 -6.54 -3.52 1.00
CA GLY A 469 -7.26 -2.99 -0.17
C GLY A 469 -7.02 -3.83 -1.42
N SER A 470 -5.76 -4.10 -1.74
CA SER A 470 -5.39 -4.91 -2.91
C SER A 470 -5.91 -6.35 -2.82
N LEU A 471 -5.86 -6.96 -1.63
CA LEU A 471 -6.40 -8.30 -1.41
C LEU A 471 -7.91 -8.33 -1.66
N VAL A 472 -8.65 -7.40 -1.05
CA VAL A 472 -10.11 -7.34 -1.20
C VAL A 472 -10.50 -7.01 -2.65
N ASP A 473 -9.85 -6.03 -3.29
CA ASP A 473 -10.12 -5.66 -4.68
C ASP A 473 -9.99 -6.86 -5.61
N TRP A 474 -8.92 -7.63 -5.44
CA TRP A 474 -8.67 -8.83 -6.22
C TRP A 474 -9.73 -9.90 -5.96
N LEU A 475 -10.06 -10.19 -4.70
CA LEU A 475 -11.05 -11.21 -4.31
C LEU A 475 -12.48 -10.90 -4.81
N ILE A 476 -12.85 -9.63 -4.90
CA ILE A 476 -14.21 -9.22 -5.30
C ILE A 476 -14.32 -8.80 -6.77
N SER A 477 -13.20 -8.70 -7.49
CA SER A 477 -13.13 -8.14 -8.85
C SER A 477 -14.15 -8.76 -9.83
N ASP A 478 -14.33 -10.07 -9.75
CA ASP A 478 -15.24 -10.84 -10.61
C ASP A 478 -16.61 -11.13 -9.96
N VAL A 479 -16.87 -10.61 -8.76
CA VAL A 479 -18.11 -10.89 -8.02
C VAL A 479 -19.20 -9.88 -8.40
N PRO A 480 -20.36 -10.34 -8.90
CA PRO A 480 -21.49 -9.45 -9.18
C PRO A 480 -21.90 -8.67 -7.91
N PRO A 481 -22.17 -7.35 -7.99
CA PRO A 481 -22.50 -6.53 -6.82
C PRO A 481 -23.68 -7.05 -5.98
N VAL A 482 -24.61 -7.76 -6.61
CA VAL A 482 -25.79 -8.34 -5.94
C VAL A 482 -25.39 -9.50 -5.01
N LEU A 483 -24.29 -10.19 -5.28
CA LEU A 483 -23.79 -11.33 -4.50
C LEU A 483 -22.77 -10.93 -3.42
N LEU A 484 -22.26 -9.69 -3.47
CA LEU A 484 -21.28 -9.20 -2.50
C LEU A 484 -21.78 -9.31 -1.05
N PRO A 485 -23.02 -8.95 -0.69
CA PRO A 485 -23.48 -9.04 0.70
C PRO A 485 -23.39 -10.47 1.26
N ASP A 486 -23.79 -11.47 0.48
CA ASP A 486 -23.76 -12.88 0.87
C ASP A 486 -22.32 -13.40 0.98
N LEU A 487 -21.44 -12.99 0.06
CA LEU A 487 -20.03 -13.35 0.09
C LEU A 487 -19.32 -12.76 1.31
N LEU A 488 -19.53 -11.46 1.58
CA LEU A 488 -18.96 -10.77 2.73
C LEU A 488 -19.43 -11.39 4.05
N LYS A 489 -20.70 -11.81 4.12
CA LYS A 489 -21.24 -12.55 5.26
C LYS A 489 -20.54 -13.90 5.42
N ARG A 490 -20.34 -14.63 4.33
CA ARG A 490 -19.63 -15.92 4.38
C ARG A 490 -18.20 -15.76 4.89
N TRP A 491 -17.47 -14.75 4.43
CA TRP A 491 -16.11 -14.47 4.92
C TRP A 491 -16.07 -14.06 6.39
N SER A 492 -17.09 -13.35 6.88
CA SER A 492 -17.13 -12.98 8.30
C SER A 492 -17.49 -14.14 9.22
N GLU A 493 -18.31 -15.09 8.76
CA GLU A 493 -18.76 -16.24 9.56
C GLU A 493 -17.82 -17.46 9.47
N GLU A 494 -17.35 -17.78 8.27
CA GLU A 494 -16.56 -19.00 7.96
C GLU A 494 -15.05 -18.72 7.83
N GLY A 495 -14.66 -17.45 7.65
CA GLY A 495 -13.29 -17.04 7.38
C GLY A 495 -12.89 -17.20 5.90
N LEU A 496 -11.89 -16.42 5.46
CA LEU A 496 -11.44 -16.43 4.06
C LEU A 496 -10.95 -17.82 3.63
N GLU A 497 -10.17 -18.49 4.47
CA GLU A 497 -9.54 -19.79 4.17
C GLU A 497 -10.55 -20.87 3.75
N GLN A 498 -11.72 -20.92 4.38
CA GLN A 498 -12.74 -21.94 4.08
C GLN A 498 -13.46 -21.69 2.75
N SER A 499 -13.27 -20.50 2.16
CA SER A 499 -13.93 -20.05 0.94
C SER A 499 -12.97 -19.82 -0.23
N LEU A 500 -11.64 -19.91 -0.01
CA LEU A 500 -10.61 -19.62 -1.01
C LEU A 500 -10.79 -20.41 -2.31
N SER A 501 -10.87 -21.74 -2.21
CA SER A 501 -11.01 -22.59 -3.40
C SER A 501 -12.28 -22.30 -4.19
N THR A 502 -13.34 -21.81 -3.54
CA THR A 502 -14.60 -21.47 -4.20
C THR A 502 -14.59 -20.11 -4.88
N VAL A 503 -13.74 -19.19 -4.45
CA VAL A 503 -13.71 -17.80 -4.95
C VAL A 503 -12.58 -17.58 -5.94
N THR A 504 -11.40 -18.14 -5.66
CA THR A 504 -10.15 -17.76 -6.34
C THR A 504 -9.51 -18.93 -7.09
N GLY A 505 -9.94 -20.16 -6.80
CA GLY A 505 -9.29 -21.38 -7.28
C GLY A 505 -7.94 -21.68 -6.62
N ALA A 506 -7.50 -20.87 -5.65
CA ALA A 506 -6.33 -21.15 -4.82
C ALA A 506 -6.72 -22.08 -3.66
N ASP A 507 -5.90 -23.08 -3.38
CA ASP A 507 -6.13 -24.07 -2.31
C ASP A 507 -5.40 -23.68 -1.02
N THR A 508 -4.46 -22.72 -1.07
CA THR A 508 -3.68 -22.28 0.10
C THR A 508 -3.50 -20.75 0.15
N LEU A 509 -3.28 -20.20 1.36
CA LEU A 509 -2.88 -18.80 1.53
C LEU A 509 -1.52 -18.49 0.87
N HIS A 510 -0.64 -19.48 0.75
CA HIS A 510 0.63 -19.30 0.05
C HIS A 510 0.44 -19.11 -1.45
N GLU A 511 -0.45 -19.88 -2.08
CA GLU A 511 -0.84 -19.70 -3.48
C GLU A 511 -1.55 -18.37 -3.71
N LEU A 512 -2.30 -17.88 -2.73
CA LEU A 512 -2.93 -16.56 -2.77
C LEU A 512 -1.92 -15.41 -2.65
N GLN A 513 -0.83 -15.64 -1.92
CA GLN A 513 0.23 -14.67 -1.69
C GLN A 513 1.17 -14.49 -2.90
N GLN A 514 1.29 -15.53 -3.73
CA GLN A 514 2.06 -15.53 -4.97
C GLN A 514 1.29 -14.85 -6.10
#